data_AF-A0A6P4F5U7-F1
#
_entry.id   AF-A0A6P4F5U7-F1
#
_cell.length_a   1.000
_cell.length_b   1.000
_cell.length_c   1.000
_cell.angle_alpha   90.00
_cell.angle_beta   90.00
_cell.angle_gamma   90.00
#
_symmetry.space_group_name_H-M   'P 1'
#
loop_
_entity.id
_entity.type
_entity.pdbx_description
1 polymer ?
#
loop_
_entity_poly.entity_id
_entity_poly.type
_entity_poly.pdbx_seq_one_letter_code
_entity_poly.pdbx_strand_id
1 'polypeptide(L)'
;MPIFVKGAKETLEAKDLYRTLKEHKSDTLGNKLCASWNRELKYCNGKPKLLRALIRVFGWQFGFLGLALFLMELGVTTLQPMFLLKLISYYVNDSEVFEKGYYYAVGLILSSFFTMIILHPANFGIHHCCFKMRVALTSMIYRKALRLSKRALGDTLSGHVVNLISNDIARLDNCAFHGHYLWLAPLQTLLITFLMYREIGIAAVFGVAFMLLLVPLSCIWARSPQWCD
;
A
#
# COMPACT_ATOMS: atom_id res chain seq x y z
N MET A 1 -13.56 6.65 20.85
CA MET A 1 -13.87 7.58 19.74
C MET A 1 -15.36 7.96 19.78
N PRO A 2 -15.71 9.23 20.05
CA PRO A 2 -17.09 9.66 20.32
C PRO A 2 -18.10 9.38 19.19
N ILE A 3 -17.66 9.44 17.93
CA ILE A 3 -18.55 9.25 16.76
C ILE A 3 -19.09 7.81 16.64
N PHE A 4 -18.29 6.80 17.01
CA PHE A 4 -18.73 5.41 16.97
C PHE A 4 -19.78 5.12 18.04
N VAL A 5 -19.62 5.70 19.23
CA VAL A 5 -20.61 5.58 20.31
C VAL A 5 -21.91 6.27 19.92
N LYS A 6 -21.83 7.44 19.24
CA LYS A 6 -23.00 8.13 18.72
C LYS A 6 -23.70 7.32 17.63
N GLY A 7 -22.95 6.80 16.65
CA GLY A 7 -23.49 5.97 15.57
C GLY A 7 -24.08 4.63 16.01
N ALA A 8 -23.67 4.12 17.17
CA ALA A 8 -24.28 2.93 17.77
C ALA A 8 -25.65 3.20 18.40
N LYS A 9 -25.96 4.47 18.72
CA LYS A 9 -27.21 4.89 19.38
C LYS A 9 -28.18 5.56 18.42
N GLU A 10 -27.66 6.30 17.45
CA GLU A 10 -28.43 7.16 16.55
C GLU A 10 -27.90 7.07 15.12
N THR A 11 -28.79 7.22 14.13
CA THR A 11 -28.38 7.34 12.73
C THR A 11 -27.60 8.63 12.54
N LEU A 12 -26.35 8.53 12.06
CA LEU A 12 -25.48 9.68 11.83
C LEU A 12 -25.97 10.53 10.65
N GLU A 13 -25.99 11.84 10.83
CA GLU A 13 -26.32 12.81 9.79
C GLU A 13 -25.06 13.53 9.27
N ALA A 14 -25.18 14.21 8.12
CA ALA A 14 -24.07 14.97 7.52
C ALA A 14 -23.47 16.04 8.45
N LYS A 15 -24.28 16.59 9.37
CA LYS A 15 -23.84 17.57 10.38
C LYS A 15 -22.91 17.00 11.45
N ASP A 16 -22.96 15.68 11.66
CA ASP A 16 -22.13 14.96 12.65
C ASP A 16 -20.73 14.66 12.13
N LEU A 17 -20.49 14.90 10.84
CA LEU A 17 -19.20 14.67 10.21
C LEU A 17 -18.21 15.79 10.58
N TYR A 18 -17.01 15.37 10.97
CA TYR A 18 -15.92 16.30 11.23
C TYR A 18 -15.55 17.07 9.96
N ARG A 19 -15.15 18.33 10.14
CA ARG A 19 -14.53 19.11 9.06
C ARG A 19 -13.23 18.44 8.62
N THR A 20 -12.94 18.56 7.34
CA THR A 20 -11.69 18.04 6.77
C THR A 20 -10.49 18.69 7.44
N LEU A 21 -9.48 17.87 7.72
CA LEU A 21 -8.23 18.34 8.31
C LEU A 21 -7.53 19.32 7.34
N LYS A 22 -6.82 20.31 7.86
CA LYS A 22 -6.20 21.37 7.03
C LYS A 22 -5.24 20.80 5.97
N GLU A 23 -4.58 19.69 6.28
CA GLU A 23 -3.69 18.99 5.35
C GLU A 23 -4.40 18.24 4.21
N HIS A 24 -5.72 18.05 4.31
CA HIS A 24 -6.57 17.38 3.30
C HIS A 24 -7.34 18.34 2.40
N LYS A 25 -7.11 19.64 2.55
CA LYS A 25 -7.77 20.63 1.71
C LYS A 25 -7.34 20.48 0.25
N SER A 26 -8.34 20.36 -0.62
CA SER A 26 -8.17 20.22 -2.07
C SER A 26 -7.44 21.40 -2.69
N ASP A 27 -7.65 22.61 -2.20
CA ASP A 27 -6.97 23.80 -2.69
C ASP A 27 -5.46 23.74 -2.48
N THR A 28 -5.03 23.42 -1.26
CA THR A 28 -3.61 23.33 -0.91
C THR A 28 -2.92 22.22 -1.69
N LEU A 29 -3.50 21.02 -1.70
CA LEU A 29 -2.94 19.85 -2.38
C LEU A 29 -2.94 20.01 -3.91
N GLY A 30 -4.04 20.50 -4.46
CA GLY A 30 -4.17 20.81 -5.89
C GLY A 30 -3.18 21.89 -6.34
N ASN A 31 -3.02 22.97 -5.56
CA ASN A 31 -2.03 24.03 -5.86
C ASN A 31 -0.60 23.49 -5.86
N LYS A 32 -0.23 22.64 -4.88
CA LYS A 32 1.10 22.01 -4.82
C LYS A 32 1.38 21.14 -6.05
N LEU A 33 0.42 20.29 -6.44
CA LEU A 33 0.57 19.43 -7.60
C LEU A 33 0.62 20.23 -8.90
N CYS A 34 -0.26 21.22 -9.07
CA CYS A 34 -0.23 22.12 -10.24
C CYS A 34 1.10 22.87 -10.36
N ALA A 35 1.67 23.35 -9.26
CA ALA A 35 2.98 24.02 -9.27
C ALA A 35 4.09 23.05 -9.70
N SER A 36 4.09 21.82 -9.19
CA SER A 36 5.03 20.77 -9.59
C SER A 36 4.89 20.39 -11.07
N TRP A 37 3.65 20.30 -11.57
CA TRP A 37 3.35 20.03 -12.98
C TRP A 37 3.83 21.17 -13.89
N ASN A 38 3.56 22.42 -13.54
CA ASN A 38 4.05 23.58 -14.30
C ASN A 38 5.58 23.64 -14.34
N ARG A 39 6.24 23.23 -13.25
CA ARG A 39 7.71 23.09 -13.23
C ARG A 39 8.17 22.01 -14.22
N GLU A 40 7.48 20.87 -14.26
CA GLU A 40 7.79 19.81 -15.22
C GLU A 40 7.63 20.27 -16.67
N LEU A 41 6.57 21.03 -16.96
CA LEU A 41 6.34 21.61 -18.29
C LEU A 41 7.43 22.60 -18.74
N LYS A 42 8.03 23.34 -17.79
CA LYS A 42 9.05 24.36 -18.11
C LYS A 42 10.45 23.80 -18.28
N TYR A 43 10.84 22.81 -17.47
CA TYR A 43 12.23 22.37 -17.35
C TYR A 43 12.51 20.99 -17.94
N CYS A 44 11.50 20.28 -18.46
CA CYS A 44 11.72 18.95 -19.03
C CYS A 44 12.04 19.07 -20.53
N ASN A 45 13.24 18.67 -20.92
CA ASN A 45 13.71 18.65 -22.34
C ASN A 45 13.05 17.53 -23.19
N GLY A 46 11.89 17.02 -22.77
CA GLY A 46 11.20 15.89 -23.41
C GLY A 46 9.74 15.80 -22.99
N LYS A 47 9.10 14.64 -23.20
CA LYS A 47 7.68 14.46 -22.86
C LYS A 47 7.46 14.60 -21.34
N PRO A 48 6.67 15.58 -20.87
CA PRO A 48 6.44 15.78 -19.44
C PRO A 48 5.68 14.61 -18.84
N LYS A 49 6.09 14.13 -17.66
CA LYS A 49 5.50 12.96 -17.00
C LYS A 49 4.83 13.34 -15.69
N LEU A 50 3.52 13.08 -15.57
CA LEU A 50 2.76 13.40 -14.36
C LEU A 50 3.28 12.65 -13.14
N LEU A 51 3.73 11.41 -13.32
CA LEU A 51 4.32 10.61 -12.25
C LEU A 51 5.51 11.31 -11.59
N ARG A 52 6.35 12.03 -12.36
CA ARG A 52 7.48 12.77 -11.80
C ARG A 52 7.03 13.96 -10.96
N ALA A 53 5.96 14.64 -11.38
CA ALA A 53 5.36 15.72 -10.60
C ALA A 53 4.76 15.21 -9.29
N LEU A 54 4.11 14.03 -9.31
CA LEU A 54 3.59 13.34 -8.12
C LEU A 54 4.71 12.93 -7.16
N ILE A 55 5.75 12.24 -7.67
CA ILE A 55 6.91 11.82 -6.86
C ILE A 55 7.59 13.04 -6.22
N ARG A 56 7.69 14.17 -6.92
CA ARG A 56 8.27 15.39 -6.35
C ARG A 56 7.47 15.94 -5.16
N VAL A 57 6.14 15.79 -5.15
CA VAL A 57 5.27 16.34 -4.08
C VAL A 57 5.10 15.35 -2.93
N PHE A 58 4.89 14.07 -3.24
CA PHE A 58 4.51 13.05 -2.26
C PHE A 58 5.59 11.98 -2.03
N GLY A 59 6.59 11.89 -2.90
CA GLY A 59 7.57 10.81 -2.91
C GLY A 59 8.46 10.74 -1.67
N TRP A 60 8.73 11.85 -1.00
CA TRP A 60 9.46 11.83 0.28
C TRP A 60 8.67 11.14 1.39
N GLN A 61 7.39 11.52 1.55
CA GLN A 61 6.49 10.92 2.54
C GLN A 61 6.24 9.45 2.22
N PHE A 62 5.95 9.14 0.96
CA PHE A 62 5.73 7.78 0.48
C PHE A 62 6.99 6.92 0.67
N GLY A 63 8.17 7.41 0.26
CA GLY A 63 9.43 6.70 0.41
C GLY A 63 9.84 6.43 1.86
N PHE A 64 9.65 7.39 2.77
CA PHE A 64 9.92 7.20 4.19
C PHE A 64 9.02 6.10 4.81
N LEU A 65 7.73 6.09 4.47
CA LEU A 65 6.81 5.03 4.89
C LEU A 65 7.20 3.67 4.29
N GLY A 66 7.64 3.66 3.03
CA GLY A 66 8.18 2.47 2.37
C GLY A 66 9.42 1.91 3.05
N LEU A 67 10.33 2.77 3.51
CA LEU A 67 11.50 2.36 4.27
C LEU A 67 11.11 1.75 5.62
N ALA A 68 10.12 2.33 6.32
CA ALA A 68 9.60 1.76 7.55
C ALA A 68 8.99 0.37 7.33
N LEU A 69 8.19 0.20 6.26
CA LEU A 69 7.67 -1.11 5.86
C LEU A 69 8.78 -2.11 5.56
N PHE A 70 9.80 -1.70 4.80
CA PHE A 70 10.95 -2.54 4.44
C PHE A 70 11.66 -3.11 5.66
N LEU A 71 12.00 -2.24 6.63
CA LEU A 71 12.70 -2.64 7.84
C LEU A 71 11.85 -3.59 8.69
N MET A 72 10.53 -3.39 8.73
CA MET A 72 9.61 -4.24 9.49
C MET A 72 9.41 -5.60 8.85
N GLU A 73 9.16 -5.66 7.54
CA GLU A 73 8.91 -6.91 6.81
C GLU A 73 10.15 -7.81 6.78
N LEU A 74 11.31 -7.25 6.46
CA LEU A 74 12.56 -8.03 6.42
C LEU A 74 13.12 -8.32 7.82
N GLY A 75 12.82 -7.46 8.80
CA GLY A 75 13.25 -7.65 10.18
C GLY A 75 12.28 -8.52 10.97
N VAL A 76 11.23 -7.89 11.52
CA VAL A 76 10.35 -8.49 12.54
C VAL A 76 9.48 -9.61 11.95
N THR A 77 8.86 -9.40 10.78
CA THR A 77 7.98 -10.40 10.17
C THR A 77 8.74 -11.67 9.79
N THR A 78 9.98 -11.53 9.31
CA THR A 78 10.82 -12.66 8.93
C THR A 78 11.31 -13.48 10.13
N LEU A 79 11.44 -12.87 11.31
CA LEU A 79 11.84 -13.59 12.54
C LEU A 79 10.71 -14.46 13.11
N GLN A 80 9.45 -14.10 12.88
CA GLN A 80 8.28 -14.82 13.39
C GLN A 80 8.27 -16.32 13.04
N PRO A 81 8.42 -16.75 11.76
CA PRO A 81 8.51 -18.17 11.42
C PRO A 81 9.74 -18.86 12.01
N MET A 82 10.85 -18.15 12.23
CA MET A 82 12.04 -18.72 12.87
C MET A 82 11.81 -19.04 14.35
N PHE A 83 11.14 -18.16 15.09
CA PHE A 83 10.76 -18.43 16.48
C PHE A 83 9.80 -19.61 16.57
N LEU A 84 8.83 -19.68 15.65
CA LEU A 84 7.90 -20.79 15.59
C LEU A 84 8.61 -22.12 15.29
N LEU A 85 9.53 -22.15 14.31
CA LEU A 85 10.30 -23.34 13.98
C LEU A 85 11.13 -23.84 15.17
N LYS A 86 11.82 -22.93 15.87
CA LYS A 86 12.59 -23.28 17.08
C LYS A 86 11.72 -23.78 18.22
N LEU A 87 10.53 -23.21 18.38
CA LEU A 87 9.56 -23.65 19.37
C LEU A 87 9.07 -25.07 19.05
N ILE A 88 8.73 -25.36 17.79
CA ILE A 88 8.34 -26.71 17.35
C ILE A 88 9.48 -27.70 17.58
N SER A 89 10.71 -27.35 17.16
CA SER A 89 11.89 -28.19 17.35
C SER A 89 12.19 -28.49 18.82
N TYR A 90 11.96 -27.53 19.71
CA TYR A 90 12.11 -27.71 21.15
C TYR A 90 11.19 -28.81 21.70
N TYR A 91 9.92 -28.82 21.29
CA TYR A 91 8.94 -29.82 21.73
C TYR A 91 9.14 -31.19 21.07
N VAL A 92 9.59 -31.24 19.81
CA VAL A 92 9.85 -32.51 19.11
C VAL A 92 11.05 -33.26 19.69
N ASN A 93 12.08 -32.55 20.13
CA ASN A 93 13.31 -33.16 20.66
C ASN A 93 13.24 -33.45 22.18
N ASP A 94 12.07 -33.33 22.80
CA ASP A 94 11.81 -33.57 24.22
C ASP A 94 12.87 -32.90 25.14
N SER A 95 13.16 -31.64 24.83
CA SER A 95 14.22 -30.90 25.50
C SER A 95 13.84 -30.62 26.96
N GLU A 96 14.57 -31.17 27.93
CA GLU A 96 14.24 -31.02 29.36
C GLU A 96 14.38 -29.57 29.91
N VAL A 97 14.98 -28.65 29.15
CA VAL A 97 15.25 -27.26 29.58
C VAL A 97 14.07 -26.34 29.27
N PHE A 98 13.06 -26.36 30.14
CA PHE A 98 11.83 -25.54 30.08
C PHE A 98 12.07 -24.05 29.79
N GLU A 99 13.17 -23.49 30.26
CA GLU A 99 13.51 -22.08 30.10
C GLU A 99 13.62 -21.66 28.61
N LYS A 100 14.17 -22.53 27.74
CA LYS A 100 14.39 -22.21 26.32
C LYS A 100 13.07 -22.12 25.55
N GLY A 101 12.11 -22.99 25.85
CA GLY A 101 10.78 -22.97 25.23
C GLY A 101 10.04 -21.66 25.54
N TYR A 102 10.15 -21.17 26.78
CA TYR A 102 9.54 -19.90 27.19
C TYR A 102 10.12 -18.71 26.42
N TYR A 103 11.45 -18.64 26.24
CA TYR A 103 12.08 -17.56 25.46
C TYR A 103 11.60 -17.52 24.01
N TYR A 104 11.43 -18.67 23.35
CA TYR A 104 10.92 -18.71 21.96
C TYR A 104 9.44 -18.31 21.88
N ALA A 105 8.62 -18.75 22.83
CA ALA A 105 7.20 -18.36 22.89
C ALA A 105 7.03 -16.85 23.16
N VAL A 106 7.77 -16.30 24.12
CA VAL A 106 7.77 -14.85 24.40
C VAL A 106 8.29 -14.07 23.20
N GLY A 107 9.36 -14.53 22.54
CA GLY A 107 9.88 -13.92 21.31
C GLY A 107 8.83 -13.86 20.21
N LEU A 108 8.05 -14.93 20.02
CA LEU A 108 6.97 -15.00 19.02
C LEU A 108 5.82 -14.04 19.34
N ILE A 109 5.42 -13.93 20.61
CA ILE A 109 4.37 -13.00 21.05
C ILE A 109 4.83 -11.55 20.86
N LEU A 110 6.06 -11.24 21.30
CA LEU A 110 6.64 -9.91 21.17
C LEU A 110 6.80 -9.51 19.70
N SER A 111 7.30 -10.40 18.84
CA SER A 111 7.43 -10.10 17.40
C SER A 111 6.06 -9.79 16.78
N SER A 112 5.03 -10.56 17.12
CA SER A 112 3.66 -10.33 16.64
C SER A 112 3.11 -8.98 17.10
N PHE A 113 3.36 -8.64 18.38
CA PHE A 113 2.95 -7.36 18.95
C PHE A 113 3.64 -6.17 18.28
N PHE A 114 4.96 -6.25 18.05
CA PHE A 114 5.70 -5.20 17.34
C PHE A 114 5.26 -5.05 15.88
N THR A 115 5.00 -6.15 15.18
CA THR A 115 4.43 -6.12 13.84
C THR A 115 3.11 -5.35 13.85
N MET A 116 2.19 -5.66 14.78
CA MET A 116 0.90 -4.97 14.91
C MET A 116 1.08 -3.46 15.15
N ILE A 117 1.93 -3.08 16.10
CA ILE A 117 2.12 -1.67 16.50
C ILE A 117 2.76 -0.82 15.41
N ILE A 118 3.59 -1.40 14.55
CA ILE A 118 4.35 -0.62 13.56
C ILE A 118 3.71 -0.71 12.17
N LEU A 119 3.26 -1.91 11.76
CA LEU A 119 2.67 -2.13 10.45
C LEU A 119 1.36 -1.35 10.28
N HIS A 120 0.49 -1.33 11.30
CA HIS A 120 -0.79 -0.63 11.20
C HIS A 120 -0.64 0.90 11.01
N PRO A 121 0.16 1.62 11.82
CA PRO A 121 0.42 3.04 11.58
C PRO A 121 1.13 3.30 10.25
N ALA A 122 2.06 2.44 9.83
CA ALA A 122 2.72 2.59 8.53
C ALA A 122 1.71 2.48 7.38
N ASN A 123 0.85 1.46 7.38
CA ASN A 123 -0.21 1.28 6.39
C ASN A 123 -1.22 2.43 6.42
N PHE A 124 -1.60 2.89 7.62
CA PHE A 124 -2.45 4.07 7.75
C PHE A 124 -1.79 5.31 7.15
N GLY A 125 -0.49 5.51 7.38
CA GLY A 125 0.29 6.59 6.77
C GLY A 125 0.33 6.51 5.25
N ILE A 126 0.45 5.31 4.68
CA ILE A 126 0.43 5.10 3.23
C ILE A 126 -0.94 5.42 2.67
N HIS A 127 -2.02 4.89 3.27
CA HIS A 127 -3.39 5.26 2.90
C HIS A 127 -3.62 6.77 2.95
N HIS A 128 -3.09 7.43 3.96
CA HIS A 128 -3.18 8.88 4.09
C HIS A 128 -2.44 9.61 2.96
N CYS A 129 -1.27 9.12 2.55
CA CYS A 129 -0.53 9.66 1.41
C CYS A 129 -1.29 9.45 0.09
N CYS A 130 -1.80 8.25 -0.15
CA CYS A 130 -2.58 7.90 -1.35
C CYS A 130 -3.86 8.75 -1.44
N PHE A 131 -4.55 8.96 -0.30
CA PHE A 131 -5.69 9.87 -0.21
C PHE A 131 -5.33 11.31 -0.61
N LYS A 132 -4.21 11.84 -0.11
CA LYS A 132 -3.73 13.19 -0.49
C LYS A 132 -3.40 13.28 -1.98
N MET A 133 -2.81 12.23 -2.57
CA MET A 133 -2.55 12.14 -4.00
C MET A 133 -3.84 12.17 -4.81
N ARG A 134 -4.84 11.37 -4.41
CA ARG A 134 -6.18 11.33 -5.03
C ARG A 134 -6.84 12.72 -5.01
N VAL A 135 -6.89 13.38 -3.86
CA VAL A 135 -7.46 14.73 -3.74
C VAL A 135 -6.75 15.74 -4.65
N ALA A 136 -5.41 15.69 -4.71
CA ALA A 136 -4.62 16.58 -5.56
C ALA A 136 -4.89 16.35 -7.06
N LEU A 137 -4.94 15.08 -7.49
CA LEU A 137 -5.21 14.69 -8.86
C LEU A 137 -6.62 15.11 -9.30
N THR A 138 -7.64 14.81 -8.49
CA THR A 138 -9.01 15.21 -8.77
C THR A 138 -9.14 16.73 -8.90
N SER A 139 -8.52 17.49 -7.98
CA SER A 139 -8.53 18.97 -8.05
C SER A 139 -7.88 19.49 -9.33
N MET A 140 -6.72 18.95 -9.71
CA MET A 140 -5.99 19.36 -10.90
C MET A 140 -6.76 19.02 -12.19
N ILE A 141 -7.32 17.81 -12.29
CA ILE A 141 -8.11 17.36 -13.44
C ILE A 141 -9.36 18.24 -13.59
N TYR A 142 -10.08 18.48 -12.49
CA TYR A 142 -11.27 19.31 -12.50
C TYR A 142 -10.98 20.75 -12.97
N ARG A 143 -9.92 21.37 -12.43
CA ARG A 143 -9.47 22.71 -12.88
C ARG A 143 -9.07 22.74 -14.35
N LYS A 144 -8.47 21.68 -14.86
CA LYS A 144 -8.10 21.57 -16.28
C LYS A 144 -9.34 21.41 -17.17
N ALA A 145 -10.32 20.60 -16.74
CA ALA A 145 -11.58 20.41 -17.45
C ALA A 145 -12.37 21.73 -17.57
N LEU A 146 -12.45 22.52 -16.50
CA LEU A 146 -13.12 23.83 -16.50
C LEU A 146 -12.48 24.87 -17.44
N ARG A 147 -11.19 24.73 -17.75
CA ARG A 147 -10.44 25.66 -18.62
C ARG A 147 -10.40 25.20 -20.08
N LEU A 148 -10.89 24.01 -20.39
CA LEU A 148 -10.94 23.51 -21.76
C LEU A 148 -12.13 24.15 -22.49
N SER A 149 -11.94 24.61 -23.72
CA SER A 149 -13.02 25.24 -24.48
C SER A 149 -14.14 24.24 -24.78
N LYS A 150 -15.40 24.69 -24.84
CA LYS A 150 -16.55 23.83 -25.17
C LYS A 150 -16.39 23.07 -26.50
N ARG A 151 -15.62 23.61 -27.46
CA ARG A 151 -15.25 22.92 -28.72
C ARG A 151 -14.34 21.72 -28.52
N ALA A 152 -13.41 21.79 -27.55
CA ALA A 152 -12.54 20.68 -27.20
C ALA A 152 -13.22 19.70 -26.22
N LEU A 153 -14.14 20.20 -25.40
CA LEU A 153 -14.90 19.47 -24.37
C LEU A 153 -16.27 18.98 -24.86
N GLY A 154 -16.42 18.59 -26.13
CA GLY A 154 -17.70 18.10 -26.67
C GLY A 154 -18.36 17.02 -25.80
N ASP A 155 -19.65 16.71 -26.02
CA ASP A 155 -20.46 15.89 -25.08
C ASP A 155 -19.80 14.56 -24.64
N THR A 156 -19.02 13.92 -25.51
CA THR A 156 -18.27 12.69 -25.19
C THR A 156 -17.06 12.93 -24.27
N LEU A 157 -16.41 14.10 -24.30
CA LEU A 157 -15.25 14.42 -23.46
C LEU A 157 -15.63 14.64 -21.99
N SER A 158 -16.84 15.15 -21.72
CA SER A 158 -17.36 15.34 -20.36
C SER A 158 -17.49 13.99 -19.63
N GLY A 159 -18.06 12.98 -20.31
CA GLY A 159 -18.16 11.61 -19.79
C GLY A 159 -16.80 10.97 -19.50
N HIS A 160 -15.81 11.18 -20.37
CA HIS A 160 -14.44 10.71 -20.14
C HIS A 160 -13.79 11.34 -18.89
N VAL A 161 -14.02 12.63 -18.61
CA VAL A 161 -13.50 13.28 -17.40
C VAL A 161 -14.16 12.71 -16.14
N VAL A 162 -15.47 12.43 -16.18
CA VAL A 162 -16.17 11.80 -15.06
C VAL A 162 -15.65 10.39 -14.83
N ASN A 163 -15.47 9.59 -15.89
CA ASN A 163 -14.90 8.24 -15.77
C ASN A 163 -13.46 8.29 -15.22
N LEU A 164 -12.64 9.24 -15.69
CA LEU A 164 -11.29 9.45 -15.20
C LEU A 164 -11.28 9.72 -13.68
N ILE A 165 -12.16 10.60 -13.20
CA ILE A 165 -12.23 10.95 -11.78
C ILE A 165 -12.80 9.80 -10.94
N SER A 166 -13.81 9.10 -11.45
CA SER A 166 -14.55 8.09 -10.69
C SER A 166 -13.89 6.71 -10.68
N ASN A 167 -13.28 6.29 -11.78
CA ASN A 167 -12.75 4.94 -11.96
C ASN A 167 -11.21 4.93 -12.00
N ASP A 168 -10.60 5.72 -12.88
CA ASP A 168 -9.14 5.68 -13.07
C ASP A 168 -8.37 6.18 -11.85
N ILE A 169 -8.82 7.26 -11.20
CA ILE A 169 -8.20 7.74 -9.96
C ILE A 169 -8.30 6.70 -8.84
N ALA A 170 -9.44 5.99 -8.72
CA ALA A 170 -9.60 4.94 -7.72
C ALA A 170 -8.66 3.75 -7.98
N ARG A 171 -8.45 3.39 -9.25
CA ARG A 171 -7.44 2.38 -9.63
C ARG A 171 -6.02 2.84 -9.32
N LEU A 172 -5.68 4.10 -9.61
CA LEU A 172 -4.37 4.68 -9.26
C LEU A 172 -4.13 4.70 -7.75
N ASP A 173 -5.15 4.99 -6.95
CA ASP A 173 -5.12 4.94 -5.48
C ASP A 173 -4.73 3.54 -4.99
N ASN A 174 -5.41 2.51 -5.50
CA ASN A 174 -5.09 1.11 -5.23
C ASN A 174 -3.69 0.70 -5.69
N CYS A 175 -3.27 1.11 -6.89
CA CYS A 175 -1.92 0.82 -7.40
C CYS A 175 -0.84 1.50 -6.55
N ALA A 176 -1.07 2.75 -6.13
CA ALA A 176 -0.14 3.47 -5.26
C ALA A 176 -0.02 2.80 -3.90
N PHE A 177 -1.13 2.35 -3.31
CA PHE A 177 -1.13 1.64 -2.03
C PHE A 177 -0.28 0.35 -2.09
N HIS A 178 -0.44 -0.46 -3.13
CA HIS A 178 0.33 -1.70 -3.32
C HIS A 178 1.74 -1.48 -3.88
N GLY A 179 2.11 -0.24 -4.20
CA GLY A 179 3.37 0.08 -4.88
C GLY A 179 4.61 -0.36 -4.11
N HIS A 180 4.57 -0.33 -2.77
CA HIS A 180 5.68 -0.82 -1.95
C HIS A 180 5.82 -2.35 -1.98
N TYR A 181 4.70 -3.07 -1.99
CA TYR A 181 4.70 -4.53 -2.04
C TYR A 181 5.26 -5.10 -3.35
N LEU A 182 5.23 -4.33 -4.44
CA LEU A 182 5.78 -4.77 -5.73
C LEU A 182 7.28 -5.13 -5.67
N TRP A 183 8.06 -4.40 -4.87
CA TRP A 183 9.49 -4.64 -4.69
C TRP A 183 9.81 -5.32 -3.35
N LEU A 184 8.99 -5.12 -2.31
CA LEU A 184 9.14 -5.81 -1.04
C LEU A 184 8.89 -7.32 -1.15
N ALA A 185 7.80 -7.74 -1.83
CA ALA A 185 7.42 -9.14 -1.88
C ALA A 185 8.49 -10.03 -2.53
N PRO A 186 9.12 -9.67 -3.67
CA PRO A 186 10.24 -10.44 -4.22
C PRO A 186 11.44 -10.53 -3.28
N LEU A 187 11.82 -9.41 -2.63
CA LEU A 187 12.95 -9.40 -1.69
C LEU A 187 12.68 -10.27 -0.47
N GLN A 188 11.48 -10.18 0.09
CA GLN A 188 11.04 -11.00 1.22
C GLN A 188 10.96 -12.48 0.84
N THR A 189 10.45 -12.80 -0.35
CA THR A 189 10.42 -14.16 -0.89
C THR A 189 11.82 -14.74 -0.98
N LEU A 190 12.78 -14.00 -1.53
CA LEU A 190 14.18 -14.43 -1.61
C LEU A 190 14.78 -14.68 -0.22
N LEU A 191 14.56 -13.76 0.73
CA LEU A 191 15.06 -13.90 2.10
C LEU A 191 14.48 -15.13 2.80
N ILE A 192 13.16 -15.32 2.75
CA ILE A 192 12.49 -16.48 3.38
C ILE A 192 12.95 -17.77 2.70
N THR A 193 13.07 -17.79 1.36
CA THR A 193 13.57 -18.94 0.62
C THR A 193 14.98 -19.31 1.05
N PHE A 194 15.87 -18.31 1.22
CA PHE A 194 17.23 -18.53 1.70
C PHE A 194 17.25 -19.11 3.12
N LEU A 195 16.44 -18.57 4.03
CA LEU A 195 16.33 -19.10 5.40
C LEU A 195 15.80 -20.53 5.42
N MET A 196 14.77 -20.83 4.63
CA MET A 196 14.23 -22.18 4.52
C MET A 196 15.21 -23.15 3.85
N TYR A 197 15.95 -22.71 2.82
CA TYR A 197 16.96 -23.53 2.17
C TYR A 197 18.04 -23.99 3.16
N ARG A 198 18.39 -23.15 4.14
CA ARG A 198 19.33 -23.54 5.20
C ARG A 198 18.79 -24.65 6.10
N GLU A 199 17.49 -24.70 6.35
CA GLU A 199 16.85 -25.66 7.26
C GLU A 199 16.45 -26.97 6.56
N ILE A 200 15.90 -26.89 5.34
CA ILE A 200 15.35 -28.06 4.61
C ILE A 200 15.97 -28.27 3.22
N GLY A 201 17.03 -27.54 2.88
CA GLY A 201 17.76 -27.71 1.63
C GLY A 201 16.95 -27.38 0.39
N ILE A 202 17.22 -28.14 -0.69
CA ILE A 202 16.63 -27.90 -2.02
C ILE A 202 15.10 -28.02 -2.05
N ALA A 203 14.50 -28.73 -1.08
CA ALA A 203 13.05 -28.87 -0.96
C ALA A 203 12.34 -27.51 -0.86
N ALA A 204 12.96 -26.52 -0.17
CA ALA A 204 12.42 -25.17 -0.07
C ALA A 204 12.26 -24.51 -1.46
N VAL A 205 13.25 -24.69 -2.33
CA VAL A 205 13.27 -24.07 -3.67
C VAL A 205 12.17 -24.65 -4.54
N PHE A 206 11.94 -25.97 -4.49
CA PHE A 206 10.84 -26.59 -5.22
C PHE A 206 9.47 -26.08 -4.74
N GLY A 207 9.27 -25.92 -3.44
CA GLY A 207 8.04 -25.37 -2.88
C GLY A 207 7.78 -23.93 -3.34
N VAL A 208 8.80 -23.07 -3.30
CA VAL A 208 8.68 -21.67 -3.75
C VAL A 208 8.49 -21.59 -5.26
N ALA A 209 9.20 -22.42 -6.05
CA ALA A 209 9.02 -22.50 -7.49
C ALA A 209 7.58 -22.89 -7.84
N PHE A 210 7.00 -23.87 -7.14
CA PHE A 210 5.59 -24.23 -7.29
C PHE A 210 4.66 -23.06 -6.96
N MET A 211 4.87 -22.36 -5.84
CA MET A 211 4.07 -21.18 -5.48
C MET A 211 4.16 -20.06 -6.53
N LEU A 212 5.35 -19.81 -7.10
CA LEU A 212 5.53 -18.82 -8.16
C LEU A 212 4.84 -19.21 -9.47
N LEU A 213 4.74 -20.51 -9.78
CA LEU A 213 3.97 -21.01 -10.92
C LEU A 213 2.45 -20.80 -10.75
N LEU A 214 1.95 -20.71 -9.52
CA LEU A 214 0.53 -20.41 -9.26
C LEU A 214 0.16 -18.94 -9.51
N VAL A 215 1.13 -18.02 -9.47
CA VAL A 215 0.91 -16.59 -9.74
C VAL A 215 0.36 -16.34 -11.15
N PRO A 216 0.99 -16.81 -12.25
CA PRO A 216 0.45 -16.63 -13.59
C PRO A 216 -0.90 -17.35 -13.78
N LEU A 217 -1.11 -18.52 -13.16
CA LEU A 217 -2.40 -19.21 -13.19
C LEU A 217 -3.51 -18.34 -12.57
N SER A 218 -3.23 -17.74 -11.41
CA SER A 218 -4.14 -16.81 -10.73
C SER A 218 -4.45 -15.59 -11.60
N CYS A 219 -3.45 -15.04 -12.29
CA CYS A 219 -3.65 -13.93 -13.24
C CYS A 219 -4.52 -14.33 -14.44
N ILE A 220 -4.41 -15.56 -14.95
CA ILE A 220 -5.25 -16.06 -16.05
C ILE A 220 -6.69 -16.22 -15.57
N TRP A 221 -6.90 -16.83 -14.39
CA TRP A 221 -8.23 -16.98 -13.80
C TRP A 221 -8.89 -15.64 -13.48
N ALA A 222 -8.14 -14.67 -12.97
CA ALA A 222 -8.65 -13.32 -12.73
C ALA A 222 -9.07 -12.57 -14.01
N ARG A 223 -8.60 -13.02 -15.18
CA ARG A 223 -9.01 -12.47 -16.50
C ARG A 223 -10.14 -13.27 -17.14
N SER A 224 -10.55 -14.39 -16.55
CA SER A 224 -11.57 -15.25 -17.13
C SER A 224 -12.95 -14.59 -17.05
N PRO A 225 -13.80 -14.70 -18.10
CA PRO A 225 -15.05 -13.96 -18.19
C PRO A 225 -16.11 -14.27 -17.12
N GLN A 226 -15.95 -15.36 -16.36
CA GLN A 226 -16.93 -15.84 -15.39
C GLN A 226 -17.08 -14.96 -14.13
N TRP A 227 -16.23 -13.95 -13.95
CA TRP A 227 -16.23 -13.03 -12.81
C TRP A 227 -16.44 -11.56 -13.21
N CYS A 228 -16.83 -11.30 -14.45
CA CYS A 228 -17.07 -9.96 -14.99
C CYS A 228 -18.57 -9.56 -14.99
N ASP A 229 -19.45 -10.39 -14.44
CA ASP A 229 -20.87 -10.08 -14.18
C ASP A 229 -21.09 -9.77 -12.69
#